data_AF-A0A388PPB2-F1
#
_entry.id   AF-A0A388PPB2-F1
#
_cell.length_a   1.000
_cell.length_b   1.000
_cell.length_c   1.000
_cell.angle_alpha   90.00
_cell.angle_beta   90.00
_cell.angle_gamma   90.00
#
_symmetry.space_group_name_H-M   'P 1'
#
loop_
_entity.id
_entity.type
_entity.pdbx_description
1 polymer ?
#
loop_
_entity_poly.entity_id
_entity_poly.type
_entity_poly.pdbx_seq_one_letter_code
_entity_poly.pdbx_strand_id
1 'polypeptide(L)' 'MQGLLIVLLAFRALFLLGAAGLCVYGFLAAGEPGVPAYWRLAYAAGFALSLGLMWAVWRSFRAIRKG' A
#
# COMPACT_ATOMS: atom_id res chain seq x y z
N MET A 1 4.53 -22.15 13.74
CA MET A 1 4.03 -21.55 12.47
C MET A 1 3.71 -20.06 12.58
N GLN A 2 3.24 -19.55 13.74
CA GLN A 2 2.91 -18.12 13.93
C GLN A 2 4.05 -17.14 13.60
N GLY A 3 5.30 -17.46 13.98
CA GLY A 3 6.46 -16.60 13.66
C GLY A 3 6.65 -16.36 12.15
N LEU A 4 6.49 -17.40 11.33
CA LEU A 4 6.57 -17.28 9.87
C LEU A 4 5.45 -16.40 9.31
N LEU A 5 4.22 -16.53 9.82
CA LEU A 5 3.08 -15.71 9.39
C LEU A 5 3.29 -14.22 9.71
N ILE A 6 3.89 -13.91 10.87
CA ILE A 6 4.22 -12.53 11.26
C ILE A 6 5.26 -11.94 10.32
N VAL A 7 6.32 -12.70 9.98
CA VAL A 7 7.34 -12.26 9.02
C VAL A 7 6.73 -11.98 7.65
N LEU A 8 5.87 -12.86 7.15
CA LEU A 8 5.18 -12.66 5.87
C LEU A 8 4.25 -11.43 5.89
N LEU A 9 3.55 -11.17 6.99
CA LEU A 9 2.73 -9.98 7.15
C LEU A 9 3.57 -8.70 7.22
N ALA A 10 4.70 -8.74 7.91
CA ALA A 10 5.63 -7.61 7.98
C ALA A 10 6.21 -7.29 6.59
N PHE A 11 6.65 -8.32 5.85
CA PHE A 11 7.12 -8.15 4.48
C PHE A 11 6.04 -7.57 3.58
N ARG A 12 4.81 -8.09 3.66
CA ARG A 12 3.67 -7.56 2.91
C ARG A 12 3.37 -6.10 3.25
N ALA A 13 3.44 -5.72 4.53
CA ALA A 13 3.28 -4.33 4.96
C ALA A 13 4.37 -3.43 4.36
N LEU A 14 5.64 -3.86 4.38
CA LEU A 14 6.74 -3.10 3.77
C LEU A 14 6.53 -2.87 2.27
N PHE A 15 6.10 -3.90 1.53
CA PHE A 15 5.79 -3.76 0.11
C PHE A 15 4.64 -2.80 -0.15
N LEU A 16 3.58 -2.85 0.67
CA LEU A 16 2.45 -1.92 0.55
C LEU A 16 2.85 -0.48 0.89
N LEU A 17 3.77 -0.26 1.84
CA LEU A 17 4.33 1.06 2.12
C LEU A 17 5.17 1.57 0.95
N GLY A 18 6.00 0.71 0.36
CA GLY A 18 6.78 1.04 -0.84
C GLY A 18 5.88 1.40 -2.02
N ALA A 19 4.83 0.59 -2.27
CA ALA A 19 3.84 0.87 -3.31
C ALA A 19 3.09 2.19 -3.07
N ALA A 20 2.69 2.47 -1.83
CA ALA A 20 2.08 3.73 -1.45
C ALA A 20 3.02 4.92 -1.71
N GLY A 21 4.30 4.80 -1.36
CA GLY A 21 5.32 5.80 -1.64
C GLY A 21 5.51 6.05 -3.14
N LEU A 22 5.56 4.99 -3.96
CA LEU A 22 5.63 5.09 -5.41
C LEU A 22 4.38 5.76 -6.00
N CYS A 23 3.19 5.50 -5.44
CA CYS A 23 1.97 6.18 -5.86
C CYS A 23 2.02 7.68 -5.56
N VAL A 24 2.56 8.08 -4.39
CA VAL A 24 2.74 9.51 -4.06
C VAL A 24 3.73 10.16 -5.01
N TYR A 25 4.86 9.52 -5.27
CA TYR A 25 5.84 10.00 -6.25
C TYR A 25 5.21 10.15 -7.65
N GLY A 26 4.53 9.11 -8.13
CA GLY A 26 3.85 9.11 -9.43
C GLY A 26 2.76 10.18 -9.53
N PHE A 27 2.03 10.44 -8.44
CA PHE A 27 1.03 11.51 -8.39
C PHE A 27 1.65 12.91 -8.55
N LEU A 28 2.82 13.13 -7.94
CA LEU A 28 3.58 14.38 -8.07
C LEU A 28 4.16 14.52 -9.49
N ALA A 29 4.76 13.45 -10.03
CA ALA A 29 5.29 13.43 -11.39
C ALA A 29 4.19 13.66 -12.44
N ALA A 30 3.00 13.09 -12.24
CA ALA A 30 1.86 13.32 -13.12
C ALA A 30 1.26 14.74 -13.02
N GLY A 31 1.83 15.62 -12.20
CA GLY A 31 1.53 17.05 -12.17
C GLY A 31 2.28 17.85 -13.25
N GLU A 32 3.22 17.26 -13.98
CA GLU A 32 3.97 17.93 -15.03
C GLU A 32 3.09 18.32 -16.23
N PRO A 33 3.35 19.50 -16.84
CA PRO A 33 2.60 19.95 -18.01
C PRO A 33 2.78 18.97 -19.18
N GLY A 34 1.66 18.54 -19.77
CA GLY A 34 1.64 17.56 -20.86
C GLY A 34 1.32 16.12 -20.42
N VAL A 35 1.28 15.84 -19.11
CA VAL A 35 0.84 14.52 -18.61
C VAL A 35 -0.69 14.48 -18.47
N PRO A 36 -1.37 13.46 -19.03
CA PRO A 36 -2.81 13.33 -18.89
C PRO A 36 -3.27 13.21 -17.42
N ALA A 37 -4.32 13.98 -17.08
CA ALA A 37 -4.85 14.05 -15.70
C ALA A 37 -5.32 12.68 -15.13
N TYR A 38 -5.66 11.71 -15.99
CA TYR A 38 -6.08 10.38 -15.54
C TYR A 38 -4.96 9.63 -14.80
N TRP A 39 -3.69 9.95 -15.05
CA TRP A 39 -2.57 9.36 -14.32
C TRP A 39 -2.59 9.77 -12.85
N ARG A 40 -2.91 11.02 -12.53
CA ARG A 40 -3.07 11.49 -11.15
C ARG A 40 -4.19 10.73 -10.44
N LEU A 41 -5.31 10.52 -11.13
CA LEU A 41 -6.41 9.71 -10.60
C LEU A 41 -6.00 8.25 -10.37
N ALA A 42 -5.26 7.66 -11.31
CA ALA A 42 -4.76 6.29 -11.19
C ALA A 42 -3.80 6.12 -9.99
N TYR A 43 -2.86 7.05 -9.80
CA TYR A 43 -1.95 7.05 -8.66
C TYR A 43 -2.68 7.29 -7.33
N ALA A 44 -3.67 8.19 -7.30
CA ALA A 44 -4.50 8.39 -6.12
C ALA A 44 -5.32 7.15 -5.75
N ALA A 45 -5.89 6.46 -6.74
CA ALA A 45 -6.61 5.20 -6.54
C ALA A 45 -5.67 4.09 -6.06
N GLY A 46 -4.47 3.96 -6.65
CA GLY A 46 -3.46 3.00 -6.22
C GLY A 46 -3.00 3.23 -4.77
N PHE A 47 -2.86 4.49 -4.37
CA PHE A 47 -2.57 4.85 -2.98
C PHE A 47 -3.71 4.44 -2.03
N ALA A 48 -4.96 4.78 -2.36
CA ALA A 48 -6.12 4.40 -1.56
C ALA A 48 -6.26 2.87 -1.41
N LEU A 49 -6.02 2.11 -2.49
CA LEU A 49 -6.00 0.65 -2.48
C LEU A 49 -4.88 0.12 -1.57
N SER A 50 -3.69 0.71 -1.63
CA SER A 50 -2.56 0.33 -0.78
C SER A 50 -2.87 0.52 0.71
N LEU A 51 -3.54 1.61 1.08
CA LEU A 51 -4.02 1.84 2.45
C LEU A 51 -5.10 0.85 2.88
N GLY A 52 -6.06 0.54 2.00
CA GLY A 52 -7.10 -0.47 2.28
C GLY A 52 -6.50 -1.85 2.53
N LEU A 53 -5.50 -2.25 1.74
CA LEU A 53 -4.76 -3.50 1.94
C LEU A 53 -3.91 -3.46 3.21
N MET A 54 -3.33 -2.31 3.57
CA MET A 54 -2.62 -2.14 4.83
C MET A 54 -3.53 -2.38 6.03
N TRP A 55 -4.75 -1.85 5.97
CA TRP A 55 -5.75 -2.10 7.00
C TRP A 55 -6.13 -3.58 7.12
N ALA A 56 -6.20 -4.30 5.99
CA ALA A 56 -6.42 -5.74 5.99
C ALA A 56 -5.25 -6.49 6.68
N VAL A 57 -4.00 -6.14 6.37
CA VAL A 57 -2.80 -6.69 7.03
C VAL A 57 -2.84 -6.46 8.54
N TRP A 58 -3.23 -5.26 8.98
CA TRP A 58 -3.39 -4.95 10.40
C TRP A 58 -4.47 -5.80 11.08
N ARG A 59 -5.61 -6.03 10.42
CA ARG A 59 -6.66 -6.93 10.93
C ARG A 59 -6.16 -8.37 11.05
N SER A 60 -5.44 -8.87 10.04
CA SER A 60 -4.85 -10.21 10.07
C SER A 60 -3.84 -10.37 11.21
N PHE A 61 -2.97 -9.37 11.43
CA PHE A 61 -2.02 -9.38 12.54
C PHE A 61 -2.72 -9.44 13.91
N ARG A 62 -3.78 -8.63 14.10
CA ARG A 62 -4.58 -8.65 15.34
C ARG A 62 -5.28 -9.98 15.57
N ALA A 63 -5.74 -10.65 14.52
CA ALA A 63 -6.36 -11.97 14.63
C ALA A 63 -5.35 -13.03 15.10
N ILE A 64 -4.15 -13.05 14.49
CA ILE A 64 -3.06 -13.98 14.88
C ILE A 64 -2.61 -13.76 16.32
N ARG A 65 -2.62 -12.51 16.81
CA ARG A 65 -2.24 -12.20 18.20
C ARG A 65 -3.26 -12.62 19.25
N LYS A 66 -4.51 -12.91 18.85
CA LYS A 66 -5.60 -13.27 19.76
C LYS A 66 -5.88 -14.77 19.83
N GLY A 67 -5.29 -15.56 18.93
CA GLY A 67 -5.37 -17.03 18.90
C GLY A 67 -4.06 -17.65 19.33
#